data_AF-A0A2I4FZF1-F1
#
_entry.id   AF-A0A2I4FZF1-F1
#
_cell.length_a   1.000
_cell.length_b   1.000
_cell.length_c   1.000
_cell.angle_alpha   90.00
_cell.angle_beta   90.00
_cell.angle_gamma   90.00
#
_symmetry.space_group_name_H-M   'P 1'
#
loop_
_entity.id
_entity.type
_entity.pdbx_description
1 polymer ?
#
loop_
_entity_poly.entity_id
_entity_poly.type
_entity_poly.pdbx_seq_one_letter_code
_entity_poly.pdbx_strand_id
1 'polypeptide(L)'
;MERKVSPEMNAELIKPYIAVEVLQALKEMHPNKTLGPDGQQLNREKIAMGFSANVDQNNRQAIMNLWCSTQVQQYDKYLGLPHVVGRSKSRAFAGIKHKVWLKLQGWKINMFSQGGREILLKAVALEIPSYAMSCFKIPTKLCSKIESMMARY
;
A
#
# COMPACT_ATOMS: atom_id res chain seq x y z
N MET A 1 31.63 -4.82 16.72
CA MET A 1 31.05 -3.88 15.75
C MET A 1 30.90 -2.54 16.44
N GLU A 2 31.62 -1.51 15.99
CA GLU A 2 31.40 -0.15 16.49
C GLU A 2 30.01 0.34 16.09
N ARG A 3 29.36 1.06 17.01
CA ARG A 3 28.02 1.60 16.82
C ARG A 3 28.12 2.77 15.84
N LYS A 4 27.68 2.55 14.60
CA LYS A 4 27.69 3.58 13.53
C LYS A 4 26.76 4.77 13.78
N VAL A 5 25.89 4.69 14.79
CA VAL A 5 24.92 5.74 15.11
C VAL A 5 25.19 6.26 16.51
N SER A 6 25.60 7.53 16.59
CA SER A 6 25.84 8.20 17.87
C SER A 6 24.50 8.57 18.55
N PRO A 7 24.48 8.74 19.89
CA PRO A 7 23.32 9.26 20.59
C PRO A 7 22.87 10.63 20.06
N GLU A 8 23.80 11.45 19.60
CA GLU A 8 23.55 12.77 19.02
C GLU A 8 22.83 12.67 17.68
N MET A 9 23.23 11.73 16.81
CA MET A 9 22.52 11.46 15.55
C MET A 9 21.07 11.07 15.80
N ASN A 10 20.79 10.30 16.86
CA ASN A 10 19.41 9.94 17.23
C ASN A 10 18.65 11.14 17.83
N ALA A 11 19.30 11.97 18.64
CA ALA A 11 18.69 13.17 19.19
C ALA A 11 18.30 14.17 18.09
N GLU A 12 19.12 14.24 17.03
CA GLU A 12 18.85 15.09 15.87
C GLU A 12 17.63 14.62 15.07
N LEU A 13 17.39 13.31 14.95
CA LEU A 13 16.22 12.76 14.26
C LEU A 13 14.90 13.00 14.98
N ILE A 14 14.93 13.31 16.29
CA ILE A 14 13.75 13.52 17.13
C ILE A 14 13.41 15.02 17.26
N LYS A 15 14.28 15.92 16.79
CA LYS A 15 14.05 17.37 16.87
C LYS A 15 12.82 17.79 16.03
N PRO A 16 12.00 18.73 16.51
CA PRO A 16 10.90 19.26 15.72
C PRO A 16 11.43 20.03 14.51
N TYR A 17 10.85 19.78 13.34
CA TYR A 17 11.25 20.42 12.09
C TYR A 17 10.88 21.91 12.07
N ILE A 18 11.79 22.75 11.59
CA ILE A 18 11.56 24.18 11.42
C ILE A 18 11.00 24.44 10.01
N ALA A 19 10.13 25.44 9.86
CA ALA A 19 9.53 25.80 8.56
C ALA A 19 10.57 26.00 7.43
N VAL A 20 11.74 26.54 7.77
CA VAL A 20 12.85 26.73 6.82
C VAL A 20 13.43 25.39 6.35
N GLU A 21 13.62 24.42 7.24
CA GLU A 21 14.09 23.07 6.89
C GLU A 21 13.09 22.36 6.01
N VAL A 22 11.79 22.48 6.32
CA VAL A 22 10.71 21.92 5.49
C VAL A 22 10.70 22.56 4.11
N LEU A 23 10.82 23.89 4.02
CA LEU A 23 10.89 24.59 2.74
C LEU A 23 12.12 24.19 1.92
N GLN A 24 13.28 24.03 2.56
CA GLN A 24 14.50 23.59 1.90
C GLN A 24 14.36 22.17 1.38
N ALA A 25 13.86 21.24 2.20
CA ALA A 25 13.59 19.86 1.77
C ALA A 25 12.58 19.80 0.62
N LEU A 26 11.49 20.60 0.69
CA LEU A 26 10.50 20.68 -0.38
C LEU A 26 11.11 21.21 -1.70
N LYS A 27 11.97 22.24 -1.62
CA LYS A 27 12.72 22.74 -2.79
C LYS A 27 13.68 21.69 -3.34
N GLU A 28 14.34 20.94 -2.46
CA GLU A 28 15.29 19.90 -2.85
C GLU A 28 14.63 18.67 -3.47
N MET A 29 13.41 18.37 -3.08
CA MET A 29 12.63 17.25 -3.59
C MET A 29 11.70 17.63 -4.76
N HIS A 30 11.70 18.91 -5.17
CA HIS A 30 10.80 19.41 -6.21
C HIS A 30 10.93 18.59 -7.51
N PRO A 31 9.82 18.16 -8.14
CA PRO A 31 9.86 17.21 -9.26
C PRO A 31 10.49 17.76 -10.55
N ASN A 32 10.68 19.08 -10.64
CA ASN A 32 11.42 19.74 -11.74
C ASN A 32 12.89 20.02 -11.39
N LYS A 33 13.37 19.62 -10.20
CA LYS A 33 14.81 19.65 -9.93
C LYS A 33 15.52 18.66 -10.85
N THR A 34 16.77 18.96 -11.15
CA THR A 34 17.71 18.12 -11.89
C THR A 34 17.62 16.66 -11.45
N LEU A 35 17.93 15.76 -12.39
CA LEU A 35 18.02 14.31 -12.17
C LEU A 35 18.59 14.02 -10.78
N GLY A 36 18.03 13.02 -10.07
CA GLY A 36 18.57 12.60 -8.78
C GLY A 36 20.10 12.34 -8.88
N PRO A 37 20.82 12.19 -7.75
CA PRO A 37 22.26 11.93 -7.78
C PRO A 37 22.67 10.79 -8.75
N ASP A 38 21.75 9.85 -9.02
CA ASP A 38 21.91 8.72 -9.95
C ASP A 38 21.32 8.92 -11.36
N GLY A 39 20.92 10.13 -11.74
CA GLY A 39 20.33 10.39 -13.06
C GLY A 39 18.84 10.05 -13.19
N GLN A 40 18.16 9.66 -12.10
CA GLN A 40 16.77 9.19 -12.14
C GLN A 40 15.74 10.34 -12.09
N GLN A 41 14.61 10.14 -12.76
CA GLN A 41 13.45 11.04 -12.74
C GLN A 41 12.23 10.38 -12.09
N LEU A 42 11.45 11.20 -11.42
CA LEU A 42 10.20 10.82 -10.81
C LEU A 42 9.12 10.57 -11.88
N ASN A 43 8.46 9.41 -11.82
CA ASN A 43 7.30 9.13 -12.66
C ASN A 43 6.06 9.82 -12.06
N ARG A 44 5.63 10.91 -12.71
CA ARG A 44 4.52 11.77 -12.26
C ARG A 44 3.16 11.06 -12.29
N GLU A 45 2.98 10.06 -13.14
CA GLU A 45 1.75 9.27 -13.19
C GLU A 45 1.64 8.29 -12.02
N LYS A 46 2.77 7.90 -11.42
CA LYS A 46 2.81 6.96 -10.29
C LYS A 46 2.89 7.64 -8.93
N ILE A 47 3.17 8.94 -8.89
CA ILE A 47 3.26 9.68 -7.63
C ILE A 47 1.87 10.12 -7.20
N ALA A 48 1.53 9.76 -5.98
CA ALA A 48 0.32 10.16 -5.31
C ALA A 48 0.69 10.88 -4.01
N MET A 49 0.01 12.00 -3.71
CA MET A 49 0.12 12.68 -2.43
C MET A 49 -1.17 12.53 -1.63
N GLY A 50 -1.04 12.09 -0.39
CA GLY A 50 -2.12 12.01 0.58
C GLY A 50 -2.03 13.13 1.60
N PHE A 51 -3.15 13.78 1.90
CA PHE A 51 -3.23 14.81 2.93
C PHE A 51 -4.02 14.33 4.14
N SER A 52 -3.62 14.76 5.34
CA SER A 52 -4.41 14.52 6.55
C SER A 52 -5.70 15.35 6.52
N ALA A 53 -6.68 14.97 7.32
CA ALA A 53 -7.94 15.70 7.42
C ALA A 53 -7.76 17.16 7.91
N ASN A 54 -6.65 17.46 8.58
CA ASN A 54 -6.38 18.75 9.23
C ASN A 54 -5.76 19.79 8.29
N VAL A 55 -5.37 19.40 7.07
CA VAL A 55 -4.84 20.36 6.08
C VAL A 55 -6.00 21.05 5.39
N ASP A 56 -6.00 22.38 5.34
CA ASP A 56 -7.01 23.17 4.63
C ASP A 56 -6.93 22.97 3.12
N GLN A 57 -8.05 23.19 2.44
CA GLN A 57 -8.17 22.90 1.01
C GLN A 57 -7.29 23.80 0.14
N ASN A 58 -7.06 25.04 0.57
CA ASN A 58 -6.23 26.00 -0.17
C ASN A 58 -4.76 25.55 -0.17
N ASN A 59 -4.24 25.16 0.99
CA ASN A 59 -2.88 24.64 1.12
C ASN A 59 -2.73 23.29 0.41
N ARG A 60 -3.74 22.41 0.43
CA ARG A 60 -3.72 21.19 -0.39
C ARG A 60 -3.56 21.51 -1.87
N GLN A 61 -4.35 22.45 -2.39
CA GLN A 61 -4.29 22.81 -3.80
C GLN A 61 -2.96 23.49 -4.16
N ALA A 62 -2.44 24.37 -3.30
CA ALA A 62 -1.15 25.01 -3.49
C ALA A 62 -0.01 23.98 -3.56
N ILE A 63 -0.01 22.99 -2.66
CA ILE A 63 0.98 21.90 -2.65
C ILE A 63 0.78 20.99 -3.87
N MET A 64 -0.45 20.61 -4.23
CA MET A 64 -0.67 19.78 -5.43
C MET A 64 -0.22 20.47 -6.72
N ASN A 65 -0.46 21.78 -6.84
CA ASN A 65 -0.03 22.58 -7.98
C ASN A 65 1.50 22.68 -8.04
N LEU A 66 2.16 22.90 -6.90
CA LEU A 66 3.63 22.95 -6.81
C LEU A 66 4.27 21.64 -7.29
N TRP A 67 3.68 20.50 -6.92
CA TRP A 67 4.25 19.18 -7.18
C TRP A 67 3.72 18.51 -8.46
N CYS A 68 2.84 19.18 -9.22
CA CYS A 68 2.25 18.67 -10.45
C CYS A 68 1.68 17.24 -10.30
N SER A 69 1.11 16.93 -9.13
CA SER A 69 0.59 15.59 -8.82
C SER A 69 -0.93 15.55 -9.01
N THR A 70 -1.46 14.41 -9.45
CA THR A 70 -2.91 14.19 -9.47
C THR A 70 -3.44 13.95 -8.05
N GLN A 71 -4.56 14.57 -7.71
CA GLN A 71 -5.24 14.29 -6.44
C GLN A 71 -5.81 12.87 -6.46
N VAL A 72 -5.22 11.97 -5.69
CA VAL A 72 -5.73 10.60 -5.57
C VAL A 72 -6.85 10.57 -4.54
N GLN A 73 -8.11 10.54 -5.00
CA GLN A 73 -9.29 10.43 -4.13
C GLN A 73 -9.46 9.01 -3.52
N GLN A 74 -8.83 8.01 -4.13
CA GLN A 74 -8.91 6.62 -3.71
C GLN A 74 -7.52 6.07 -3.49
N TYR A 75 -7.17 5.75 -2.24
CA TYR A 75 -5.88 5.20 -1.84
C TYR A 75 -5.36 4.18 -2.87
N ASP A 76 -4.36 4.60 -3.63
CA ASP A 76 -3.71 3.71 -4.57
C ASP A 76 -3.09 2.54 -3.83
N LYS A 77 -3.12 1.39 -4.48
CA LYS A 77 -2.58 0.16 -3.91
C LYS A 77 -1.06 0.22 -4.00
N TYR A 78 -0.38 0.12 -2.88
CA TYR A 78 1.04 -0.14 -2.85
C TYR A 78 1.28 -1.65 -2.78
N LEU A 79 2.00 -2.20 -3.77
CA LEU A 79 2.24 -3.64 -3.90
C LEU A 79 0.94 -4.49 -3.85
N GLY A 80 -0.15 -3.94 -4.38
CA GLY A 80 -1.46 -4.61 -4.39
C GLY A 80 -2.24 -4.56 -3.08
N LEU A 81 -1.71 -3.91 -2.04
CA LEU A 81 -2.36 -3.67 -0.75
C LEU A 81 -2.73 -2.19 -0.58
N PRO A 82 -3.78 -1.87 0.18
CA PRO A 82 -4.14 -0.48 0.45
C PRO A 82 -3.00 0.22 1.21
N HIS A 83 -2.52 1.35 0.69
CA HIS A 83 -1.49 2.16 1.35
C HIS A 83 -1.97 2.70 2.71
N VAL A 84 -3.27 3.03 2.84
CA VAL A 84 -3.88 3.46 4.10
C VAL A 84 -5.10 2.60 4.40
N VAL A 85 -5.10 1.96 5.56
CA VAL A 85 -6.26 1.22 6.07
C VAL A 85 -7.10 2.17 6.92
N GLY A 86 -8.16 2.73 6.32
CA GLY A 86 -9.11 3.59 7.02
C GLY A 86 -10.02 2.83 8.00
N ARG A 87 -11.08 3.49 8.49
CA ARG A 87 -12.03 2.92 9.47
C ARG A 87 -12.68 1.60 9.02
N SER A 88 -12.89 1.41 7.72
CA SER A 88 -13.47 0.18 7.17
C SER A 88 -12.40 -0.78 6.65
N LYS A 89 -11.89 -1.64 7.53
CA LYS A 89 -10.98 -2.74 7.16
C LYS A 89 -11.59 -3.68 6.13
N SER A 90 -12.91 -3.91 6.20
CA SER A 90 -13.61 -4.76 5.23
C SER A 90 -13.56 -4.22 3.80
N ARG A 91 -13.65 -2.89 3.63
CA ARG A 91 -13.51 -2.26 2.30
C ARG A 91 -12.07 -2.33 1.81
N ALA A 92 -11.12 -2.06 2.69
CA ALA A 92 -9.69 -2.07 2.38
C ALA A 92 -9.21 -3.42 1.79
N PHE A 93 -9.74 -4.54 2.32
CA PHE A 93 -9.35 -5.89 1.91
C PHE A 93 -10.37 -6.60 1.01
N ALA A 94 -11.42 -5.91 0.54
CA ALA A 94 -12.45 -6.52 -0.32
C ALA A 94 -11.87 -7.12 -1.60
N GLY A 95 -10.79 -6.54 -2.13
CA GLY A 95 -10.10 -7.02 -3.32
C GLY A 95 -9.48 -8.41 -3.16
N ILE A 96 -9.07 -8.80 -1.95
CA ILE A 96 -8.49 -10.13 -1.69
C ILE A 96 -9.53 -11.22 -1.95
N LYS A 97 -10.74 -11.06 -1.41
CA LYS A 97 -11.86 -11.99 -1.67
C LYS A 97 -12.11 -12.15 -3.17
N HIS A 98 -12.14 -11.02 -3.89
CA HIS A 98 -12.43 -11.03 -5.31
C HIS A 98 -11.35 -11.75 -6.13
N LYS A 99 -10.06 -11.53 -5.81
CA LYS A 99 -8.94 -12.24 -6.46
C LYS A 99 -9.02 -13.75 -6.22
N VAL A 100 -9.28 -14.18 -4.99
CA VAL A 100 -9.45 -15.61 -4.65
C VAL A 100 -10.62 -16.20 -5.45
N TRP A 101 -11.76 -15.51 -5.48
CA TRP A 101 -12.94 -15.97 -6.22
C TRP A 101 -12.68 -16.11 -7.73
N LEU A 102 -12.09 -15.09 -8.36
CA LEU A 102 -11.74 -15.14 -9.79
C LEU A 102 -10.79 -16.28 -10.12
N LYS A 103 -9.78 -16.50 -9.27
CA LYS A 103 -8.83 -17.59 -9.47
C LYS A 103 -9.53 -18.94 -9.32
N LEU A 104 -10.33 -19.15 -8.29
CA LEU A 104 -11.09 -20.40 -8.12
C LEU A 104 -12.02 -20.67 -9.30
N GLN A 105 -12.82 -19.70 -9.74
CA GLN A 105 -13.73 -19.87 -10.89
C GLN A 105 -13.02 -20.16 -12.22
N GLY A 106 -11.77 -19.70 -12.37
CA GLY A 106 -10.99 -19.90 -13.59
C GLY A 106 -10.56 -21.35 -13.85
N TRP A 107 -10.65 -22.24 -12.86
CA TRP A 107 -10.22 -23.64 -13.01
C TRP A 107 -11.42 -24.58 -13.19
N LYS A 108 -11.30 -25.52 -14.12
CA LYS A 108 -12.29 -26.59 -14.30
C LYS A 108 -12.18 -27.60 -13.15
N ILE A 109 -13.09 -27.49 -12.18
CA ILE A 109 -13.20 -28.36 -11.00
C ILE A 109 -13.27 -29.85 -11.36
N ASN A 110 -13.87 -30.17 -12.51
CA ASN A 110 -14.07 -31.55 -12.97
C ASN A 110 -12.78 -32.24 -13.48
N MET A 111 -11.67 -31.51 -13.62
CA MET A 111 -10.39 -32.07 -14.09
C MET A 111 -9.46 -32.53 -12.96
N PHE A 112 -9.81 -32.28 -11.70
CA PHE A 112 -8.95 -32.57 -10.55
C PHE A 112 -9.52 -33.67 -9.66
N SER A 113 -8.64 -34.59 -9.26
CA SER A 113 -8.90 -35.53 -8.16
C SER A 113 -9.10 -34.78 -6.85
N GLN A 114 -9.62 -35.46 -5.82
CA GLN A 114 -9.83 -34.87 -4.50
C GLN A 114 -8.54 -34.24 -3.93
N GLY A 115 -7.40 -34.93 -4.03
CA GLY A 115 -6.10 -34.40 -3.63
C GLY A 115 -5.64 -33.21 -4.48
N GLY A 116 -5.92 -33.25 -5.79
CA GLY A 116 -5.63 -32.12 -6.69
C GLY A 116 -6.44 -30.86 -6.33
N ARG A 117 -7.71 -31.02 -5.92
CA ARG A 117 -8.55 -29.91 -5.45
C ARG A 117 -8.02 -29.29 -4.17
N GLU A 118 -7.58 -30.12 -3.21
CA GLU A 118 -7.00 -29.62 -1.96
C GLU A 118 -5.72 -28.79 -2.22
N ILE A 119 -4.83 -29.30 -3.08
CA ILE A 119 -3.60 -28.59 -3.44
C ILE A 119 -3.92 -27.26 -4.14
N LEU A 120 -4.88 -27.27 -5.08
CA LEU A 120 -5.32 -26.07 -5.78
C LEU A 120 -5.91 -25.03 -4.82
N LEU A 121 -6.76 -25.48 -3.88
CA LEU A 121 -7.35 -24.61 -2.87
C LEU A 121 -6.26 -23.98 -1.99
N LYS A 122 -5.28 -24.75 -1.52
CA LYS A 122 -4.15 -24.22 -0.75
C LYS A 122 -3.35 -23.20 -1.55
N ALA A 123 -2.99 -23.53 -2.79
CA ALA A 123 -2.21 -22.66 -3.67
C ALA A 123 -2.89 -21.33 -4.02
N VAL A 124 -4.24 -21.28 -4.01
CA VAL A 124 -4.99 -20.06 -4.34
C VAL A 124 -5.48 -19.34 -3.08
N ALA A 125 -6.21 -20.04 -2.22
CA ALA A 125 -6.91 -19.43 -1.09
C ALA A 125 -6.00 -19.11 0.09
N LEU A 126 -4.83 -19.76 0.24
CA LEU A 126 -3.86 -19.44 1.28
C LEU A 126 -2.78 -18.46 0.80
N GLU A 127 -2.23 -18.69 -0.39
CA GLU A 127 -1.12 -17.85 -0.90
C GLU A 127 -1.55 -16.40 -1.22
N ILE A 128 -2.72 -16.21 -1.82
CA ILE A 128 -3.20 -14.85 -2.18
C ILE A 128 -3.35 -13.93 -0.95
N PRO A 129 -3.98 -14.36 0.16
CA PRO A 129 -4.01 -13.55 1.37
C PRO A 129 -2.71 -13.57 2.18
N SER A 130 -1.78 -14.52 1.95
CA SER A 130 -0.54 -14.67 2.75
C SER A 130 0.25 -13.37 2.86
N TYR A 131 0.50 -12.70 1.73
CA TYR A 131 1.20 -11.41 1.72
C TYR A 131 0.43 -10.30 2.45
N ALA A 132 -0.91 -10.29 2.36
CA ALA A 132 -1.72 -9.33 3.09
C ALA A 132 -1.71 -9.59 4.61
N MET A 133 -1.67 -10.86 5.01
CA MET A 133 -1.63 -11.29 6.42
C MET A 133 -0.29 -11.00 7.08
N SER A 134 0.82 -11.06 6.34
CA SER A 134 2.14 -10.69 6.88
C SER A 134 2.26 -9.19 7.18
N CYS A 135 1.59 -8.34 6.39
CA CYS A 135 1.60 -6.89 6.60
C CYS A 135 0.47 -6.39 7.51
N PHE A 136 -0.69 -7.05 7.55
CA PHE A 136 -1.89 -6.53 8.22
C PHE A 136 -2.69 -7.61 8.96
N LYS A 137 -3.29 -7.21 10.08
CA LYS A 137 -4.34 -8.01 10.74
C LYS A 137 -5.64 -7.95 9.94
N ILE A 138 -5.90 -8.99 9.15
CA ILE A 138 -7.10 -9.11 8.32
C ILE A 138 -8.36 -9.32 9.18
N PRO A 139 -9.53 -8.77 8.80
CA PRO A 139 -10.78 -9.02 9.51
C PRO A 139 -11.20 -10.49 9.46
N THR A 140 -11.60 -11.06 10.61
CA THR A 140 -12.12 -12.44 10.70
C THR A 140 -13.29 -12.70 9.76
N LYS A 141 -14.18 -11.72 9.58
CA LYS A 141 -15.28 -11.76 8.60
C LYS A 141 -14.81 -12.03 7.16
N LEU A 142 -13.60 -11.61 6.79
CA LEU A 142 -13.02 -11.91 5.48
C LEU A 142 -12.55 -13.35 5.41
N CYS A 143 -11.85 -13.84 6.44
CA CYS A 143 -11.40 -15.23 6.54
C CYS A 143 -12.57 -16.21 6.44
N SER A 144 -13.62 -16.02 7.23
CA SER A 144 -14.81 -16.89 7.19
C SER A 144 -15.51 -16.89 5.82
N LYS A 145 -15.47 -15.76 5.09
CA LYS A 145 -15.99 -15.69 3.72
C LYS A 145 -15.12 -16.48 2.74
N ILE A 146 -13.80 -16.48 2.92
CA ILE A 146 -12.87 -17.28 2.09
C ILE A 146 -13.05 -18.76 2.40
N GLU A 147 -13.12 -19.15 3.68
CA GLU A 147 -13.42 -20.52 4.11
C GLU A 147 -14.73 -21.03 3.52
N SER A 148 -15.79 -20.22 3.56
CA SER A 148 -17.07 -20.56 2.95
C SER A 148 -17.00 -20.72 1.43
N MET A 149 -16.08 -20.01 0.75
CA MET A 149 -15.85 -20.22 -0.69
C MET A 149 -15.08 -21.51 -0.96
N MET A 150 -14.08 -21.83 -0.13
CA MET A 150 -13.33 -23.09 -0.23
C MET A 150 -14.22 -24.30 0.01
N ALA A 151 -15.12 -24.25 1.00
CA ALA A 151 -16.04 -25.35 1.30
C ALA A 151 -17.06 -25.64 0.19
N ARG A 152 -17.31 -24.67 -0.70
CA ARG A 152 -18.25 -24.80 -1.83
C ARG A 152 -17.57 -25.22 -3.13
N TYR A 153 -16.24 -25.32 -3.15
CA TYR A 153 -15.41 -25.53 -4.32
C TYR A 153 -14.90 -26.98 -4.38
#